data_AF-A0A3B3X415-F1
#
_entry.id   AF-A0A3B3X415-F1
#
_cell.length_a   1.000
_cell.length_b   1.000
_cell.length_c   1.000
_cell.angle_alpha   90.00
_cell.angle_beta   90.00
_cell.angle_gamma   90.00
#
_symmetry.space_group_name_H-M   'P 1'
#
loop_
_entity.id
_entity.type
_entity.pdbx_description
1 polymer ?
#
loop_
_entity_poly.entity_id
_entity_poly.type
_entity_poly.pdbx_seq_one_letter_code
_entity_poly.pdbx_strand_id
1 'polypeptide(L)' 'LFSWGMVAAYEGQSFAALRRRCRQNGTLFEDPLFPPSDQSLFYQRNRIGHITWKRPKVRK' A
#
# COMPACT_ATOMS: atom_id res chain seq x y z
N LEU A 1 -11.15 13.96 29.35
CA LEU A 1 -11.63 12.85 28.49
C LEU A 1 -11.24 13.16 27.04
N PHE A 2 -9.96 13.00 26.70
CA PHE A 2 -9.54 13.13 25.30
C PHE A 2 -9.80 11.78 24.63
N SER A 3 -10.85 11.71 23.82
CA SER A 3 -10.97 10.64 22.84
C SER A 3 -9.77 10.78 21.90
N TRP A 4 -8.84 9.83 21.94
CA TRP A 4 -7.90 9.64 20.84
C TRP A 4 -8.76 9.50 19.58
N GLY A 5 -8.77 10.56 18.77
CA GLY A 5 -9.73 10.74 17.69
C GLY A 5 -9.76 9.53 16.78
N MET A 6 -10.97 9.10 16.44
CA MET A 6 -11.23 8.04 15.48
C MET A 6 -10.37 8.28 14.22
N VAL A 7 -9.49 7.34 13.90
CA VAL A 7 -8.62 7.44 12.73
C VAL A 7 -9.50 7.44 11.48
N ALA A 8 -9.47 8.54 10.73
CA ALA A 8 -10.19 8.63 9.46
C ALA A 8 -9.54 7.70 8.43
N ALA A 9 -10.37 6.95 7.71
CA ALA A 9 -9.90 6.12 6.59
C ALA A 9 -9.50 7.02 5.43
N TYR A 10 -8.25 6.91 4.98
CA TYR A 10 -7.80 7.58 3.75
C TYR A 10 -8.49 6.91 2.55
N GLU A 11 -9.13 7.70 1.70
CA GLU A 11 -9.79 7.24 0.46
C GLU A 11 -10.75 6.04 0.68
N GLY A 12 -11.39 5.99 1.85
CA GLY A 12 -12.33 4.91 2.21
C GLY A 12 -11.69 3.54 2.43
N GLN A 13 -10.36 3.43 2.49
CA GLN A 13 -9.66 2.16 2.64
C GLN A 13 -9.66 1.67 4.10
N SER A 14 -10.29 0.52 4.36
CA SER A 14 -10.21 -0.18 5.65
C SER A 14 -9.13 -1.26 5.64
N PHE A 15 -8.05 -1.06 6.42
CA PHE A 15 -6.97 -2.05 6.55
C PHE A 15 -7.49 -3.45 6.93
N ALA A 16 -8.40 -3.52 7.91
CA ALA A 16 -8.92 -4.80 8.40
C ALA A 16 -9.71 -5.54 7.31
N ALA A 17 -10.52 -4.83 6.53
CA ALA A 17 -11.27 -5.40 5.42
C ALA A 17 -10.34 -5.90 4.30
N LEU A 18 -9.38 -5.06 3.89
CA LEU A 18 -8.41 -5.39 2.84
C LEU A 18 -7.57 -6.63 3.22
N ARG A 19 -7.01 -6.64 4.44
CA ARG A 19 -6.22 -7.77 4.95
C ARG A 19 -7.04 -9.06 4.99
N ARG A 20 -8.30 -9.01 5.42
CA ARG A 20 -9.18 -10.19 5.45
C ARG A 20 -9.41 -10.73 4.05
N ARG A 21 -9.75 -9.86 3.09
CA ARG A 21 -9.99 -10.24 1.69
C ARG A 21 -8.77 -10.90 1.05
N CYS A 22 -7.59 -10.30 1.17
CA CYS A 22 -6.35 -10.85 0.63
C CYS A 22 -6.02 -12.23 1.23
N ARG A 23 -6.22 -12.41 2.54
CA ARG A 23 -6.04 -13.71 3.20
C ARG A 23 -7.01 -14.77 2.70
N GLN A 24 -8.29 -14.42 2.55
CA GLN A 24 -9.31 -15.33 2.02
C GLN A 24 -9.01 -15.75 0.58
N ASN A 25 -8.49 -14.82 -0.22
CA ASN A 25 -8.18 -15.09 -1.63
C ASN A 25 -6.79 -15.70 -1.83
N GLY A 26 -5.96 -15.81 -0.79
CA GLY A 26 -4.58 -16.27 -0.91
C GLY A 26 -3.67 -15.34 -1.73
N THR A 27 -4.03 -14.06 -1.85
CA THR A 27 -3.29 -13.06 -2.63
C THR A 27 -2.56 -12.05 -1.75
N LEU A 28 -1.52 -11.42 -2.29
CA LEU A 28 -0.88 -10.27 -1.66
C LEU A 28 -1.62 -8.99 -2.05
N PHE A 29 -1.68 -8.04 -1.12
CA PHE A 29 -2.29 -6.74 -1.40
C PHE A 29 -1.39 -5.91 -2.32
N GLU A 30 -2.00 -5.30 -3.33
CA GLU A 30 -1.43 -4.26 -4.19
C GLU A 30 -2.32 -3.03 -4.06
N ASP A 31 -1.72 -1.89 -3.70
CA ASP A 31 -2.48 -0.67 -3.42
C ASP A 31 -2.86 0.02 -4.74
N PRO A 32 -4.16 0.18 -5.04
CA PRO A 32 -4.59 0.87 -6.26
C PRO A 32 -4.31 2.38 -6.21
N LEU A 33 -4.18 2.98 -5.03
CA LEU A 33 -3.97 4.42 -4.87
C LEU A 33 -2.48 4.79 -4.84
N PHE A 34 -1.63 3.81 -4.56
CA PHE A 34 -0.19 3.98 -4.52
C PHE A 34 0.50 2.80 -5.22
N PRO A 35 0.39 2.72 -6.56
CA PRO A 35 0.87 1.57 -7.32
C PRO A 35 2.40 1.45 -7.29
N PRO A 36 2.97 0.25 -7.51
CA PRO A 36 4.41 0.06 -7.64
C PRO A 36 4.93 0.54 -9.01
N SER A 37 4.78 1.84 -9.30
CA SER A 37 5.15 2.47 -10.56
C SER A 37 5.91 3.78 -10.35
N ASP A 38 6.47 4.33 -11.43
CA ASP A 38 7.19 5.62 -11.40
C ASP A 38 6.32 6.79 -10.93
N GLN A 39 4.99 6.70 -11.12
CA GLN A 39 4.04 7.73 -10.67
C GLN A 39 4.01 7.86 -9.14
N SER A 40 4.33 6.79 -8.41
CA SER A 40 4.40 6.79 -6.95
C SER A 40 5.76 7.26 -6.42
N LEU A 41 6.78 7.36 -7.27
CA LEU A 41 8.13 7.75 -6.88
C LEU A 41 8.46 9.19 -7.26
N PHE A 42 7.94 9.66 -8.39
CA PHE A 42 8.36 10.92 -8.98
C PHE A 42 7.16 11.79 -9.33
N TYR A 43 7.19 13.05 -8.89
CA TYR A 43 6.24 14.08 -9.36
C TYR A 43 6.45 14.45 -10.83
N GLN A 44 7.65 14.24 -11.35
CA GLN A 44 8.06 14.52 -12.73
C GLN A 44 8.64 13.23 -13.37
N ARG A 45 9.18 13.33 -14.59
CA ARG A 45 9.76 12.17 -15.28
C ARG A 45 10.94 11.56 -14.52
N ASN A 46 10.99 10.23 -14.49
CA ASN A 46 12.09 9.44 -13.94
C ASN A 46 13.43 9.78 -14.63
N ARG A 47 14.44 10.13 -13.82
CA ARG A 47 15.82 10.43 -14.26
C ARG A 47 16.86 9.40 -13.79
N ILE A 48 16.45 8.43 -12.99
CA ILE A 48 17.35 7.47 -12.31
C ILE A 48 17.44 6.15 -13.10
N GLY A 49 16.44 5.84 -13.93
CA GLY A 49 16.40 4.64 -14.76
C GLY A 49 15.42 3.59 -14.24
N HIS A 50 15.56 2.34 -14.69
CA HIS A 50 14.60 1.29 -14.36
C HIS A 50 14.66 0.89 -12.87
N ILE A 51 13.51 0.90 -12.20
CA ILE A 51 13.37 0.50 -10.80
C ILE A 51 12.48 -0.75 -10.73
N THR A 52 12.91 -1.73 -9.95
CA THR A 52 12.14 -2.95 -9.67
C THR A 52 11.65 -2.96 -8.23
N TRP A 53 10.34 -2.96 -8.05
CA TRP A 53 9.69 -3.06 -6.74
C TRP A 53 9.80 -4.49 -6.18
N LYS A 54 10.22 -4.62 -4.93
CA LYS A 54 10.35 -5.92 -4.26
C LYS A 54 9.66 -5.88 -2.90
N ARG A 55 9.06 -7.01 -2.51
CA ARG A 55 8.50 -7.19 -1.17
C ARG A 55 9.60 -7.68 -0.21
N PRO A 56 9.58 -7.28 1.07
CA PRO A 56 10.46 -7.85 2.07
C PRO A 56 10.30 -9.37 2.13
N LYS A 57 11.42 -10.10 2.22
CA LYS A 57 11.39 -11.54 2.51
C LYS A 57 11.05 -11.72 3.99
N VAL A 58 10.07 -12.56 4.31
CA VAL A 58 9.86 -13.01 5.68
C VAL A 58 11.12 -13.78 6.08
N ARG A 59 11.83 -13.34 7.13
CA ARG A 59 12.93 -14.15 7.69
C ARG A 59 12.28 -15.44 8.22
N LYS A 60 12.74 -16.59 7.71
CA LYS A 60 12.44 -17.89 8.31
C LYS A 60 13.19 -18.01 9.63
#